data_AF-A0A6N2BG43-F1
#
_entry.id   AF-A0A6N2BG43-F1
#
_cell.length_a   1.000
_cell.length_b   1.000
_cell.length_c   1.000
_cell.angle_alpha   90.00
_cell.angle_beta   90.00
_cell.angle_gamma   90.00
#
_symmetry.space_group_name_H-M   'P 1'
#
loop_
_entity.id
_entity.type
_entity.pdbx_description
1 polymer ?
#
loop_
_entity_poly.entity_id
_entity_poly.type
_entity_poly.pdbx_seq_one_letter_code
_entity_poly.pdbx_strand_id
1 'polypeptide(L)'
;MATQHSEKCCEELVAAGAVGTLFKLIRSLSRSIPDQEVLKPALSTLRNLSRYPHYIDVLIESCGSLETIVSEFLRNKEEGYFIASDLLKKIFTENKGVEAVRKSPALLKRLHNHVEELSRRAKAEKRTKPHAMKEPVDKRLREAIEILELIKVSMGNPTRRLSMKV
;
A
#
# COMPACT_ATOMS: atom_id res chain seq x y z
N MET A 1 6.08 16.53 6.91
CA MET A 1 5.47 17.23 8.06
C MET A 1 3.97 17.25 7.89
N ALA A 2 3.21 16.96 8.95
CA ALA A 2 1.78 17.21 9.02
C ALA A 2 1.61 18.45 9.91
N THR A 3 0.86 19.45 9.44
CA THR A 3 0.66 20.72 10.16
C THR A 3 -0.23 20.51 11.38
N GLN A 4 -0.20 21.43 12.36
CA GLN A 4 -1.01 21.36 13.59
C GLN A 4 -2.53 21.13 13.35
N HIS A 5 -3.07 21.50 12.18
CA HIS A 5 -4.48 21.31 11.82
C HIS A 5 -4.78 20.07 10.96
N SER A 6 -3.80 19.20 10.67
CA SER A 6 -4.02 18.09 9.74
C SER A 6 -4.96 17.02 10.29
N GLU A 7 -5.04 16.86 11.61
CA GLU A 7 -5.92 15.87 12.23
C GLU A 7 -7.39 16.31 12.20
N LYS A 8 -7.69 17.55 12.58
CA LYS A 8 -9.05 18.11 12.49
C LYS A 8 -9.61 18.09 11.07
N CYS A 9 -8.77 18.34 10.06
CA CYS A 9 -9.18 18.19 8.66
C CYS A 9 -9.51 16.72 8.30
N CYS A 10 -8.74 15.75 8.80
CA CYS A 10 -9.04 14.34 8.63
C CYS A 10 -10.37 13.95 9.30
N GLU A 11 -10.62 14.49 10.49
CA GLU A 11 -11.89 14.31 11.20
C GLU A 11 -13.08 14.82 10.39
N GLU A 12 -13.01 16.06 9.90
CA GLU A 12 -14.07 16.67 9.09
C GLU A 12 -14.30 15.91 7.78
N LEU A 13 -13.23 15.44 7.12
CA LEU A 13 -13.33 14.61 5.91
C LEU A 13 -14.03 13.28 6.19
N VAL A 14 -13.70 12.61 7.29
CA VAL A 14 -14.34 11.35 7.68
C VAL A 14 -15.80 11.58 8.04
N ALA A 15 -16.10 12.61 8.83
CA ALA A 15 -17.47 12.98 9.23
C ALA A 15 -18.35 13.31 8.01
N ALA A 16 -17.78 13.93 6.97
CA ALA A 16 -18.48 14.21 5.71
C ALA A 16 -18.67 12.98 4.81
N GLY A 17 -18.21 11.79 5.21
CA GLY A 17 -18.30 10.56 4.40
C GLY A 17 -17.37 10.55 3.19
N ALA A 18 -16.31 11.38 3.19
CA ALA A 18 -15.44 11.55 2.02
C ALA A 18 -14.68 10.27 1.64
N VAL A 19 -14.39 9.38 2.61
CA VAL A 19 -13.63 8.14 2.39
C VAL A 19 -14.27 7.26 1.31
N GLY A 20 -15.57 7.00 1.43
CA GLY A 20 -16.30 6.19 0.44
C GLY A 20 -16.35 6.86 -0.93
N THR A 21 -16.46 8.19 -0.98
CA THR A 21 -16.43 8.98 -2.22
C THR A 21 -15.06 8.92 -2.89
N LEU A 22 -13.97 8.99 -2.13
CA LEU A 22 -12.61 8.85 -2.65
C LEU A 22 -12.39 7.45 -3.25
N PHE A 23 -12.83 6.38 -2.61
CA PHE A 23 -12.74 5.04 -3.18
C PHE A 23 -13.61 4.85 -4.43
N LYS A 24 -14.79 5.49 -4.51
CA LYS A 24 -15.60 5.51 -5.74
C LYS A 24 -14.85 6.24 -6.86
N LEU A 25 -14.28 7.41 -6.59
CA LEU A 25 -13.49 8.17 -7.54
C LEU A 25 -12.30 7.35 -8.05
N ILE A 26 -11.46 6.83 -7.17
CA ILE A 26 -10.26 6.06 -7.54
C ILE A 26 -10.60 4.89 -8.49
N ARG A 27 -11.69 4.17 -8.21
CA ARG A 27 -12.12 3.05 -9.06
C ARG A 27 -12.57 3.46 -10.46
N SER A 28 -13.04 4.70 -10.64
CA SER A 28 -13.42 5.24 -11.96
C SER A 28 -12.24 5.77 -12.78
N LEU A 29 -11.08 6.00 -12.17
CA LEU A 29 -9.93 6.60 -12.84
C LEU A 29 -9.18 5.59 -13.72
N SER A 30 -8.80 6.05 -14.92
CA SER A 30 -8.00 5.26 -15.86
C SER A 30 -6.50 5.49 -15.69
N ARG A 31 -5.70 5.02 -16.65
CA ARG A 31 -4.24 5.27 -16.73
C ARG A 31 -3.90 6.48 -17.61
N SER A 32 -4.89 7.27 -18.03
CA SER A 32 -4.66 8.50 -18.77
C SER A 32 -3.87 9.48 -17.89
N ILE A 33 -3.04 10.33 -18.51
CA ILE A 33 -2.27 11.34 -17.76
C ILE A 33 -3.19 12.21 -16.88
N PRO A 34 -4.32 12.75 -17.39
CA PRO A 34 -5.24 13.54 -16.56
C PRO A 34 -5.77 12.77 -15.35
N ASP A 35 -6.13 11.50 -15.52
CA ASP A 35 -6.66 10.69 -14.41
C ASP A 35 -5.59 10.38 -13.36
N GLN A 36 -4.32 10.24 -13.76
CA GLN A 36 -3.22 10.00 -12.83
C GLN A 36 -2.93 11.24 -11.97
N GLU A 37 -3.08 12.45 -12.52
CA GLU A 37 -2.99 13.70 -11.76
C GLU A 37 -4.11 13.87 -10.72
N VAL A 38 -5.26 13.22 -10.93
CA VAL A 38 -6.36 13.16 -9.94
C VAL A 38 -6.17 12.00 -8.95
N LEU A 39 -5.66 10.86 -9.42
CA LEU A 39 -5.45 9.68 -8.62
C LEU A 39 -4.45 9.94 -7.48
N LYS A 40 -3.34 10.59 -7.79
CA LYS A 40 -2.26 10.88 -6.84
C LYS A 40 -2.72 11.66 -5.60
N PRO A 41 -3.42 12.81 -5.72
CA PRO A 41 -3.96 13.51 -4.55
C PRO A 41 -5.05 12.70 -3.84
N ALA A 42 -5.89 11.95 -4.56
CA ALA A 42 -6.91 11.09 -3.92
C ALA A 42 -6.27 10.00 -3.03
N LEU A 43 -5.26 9.28 -3.55
CA LEU A 43 -4.48 8.30 -2.78
C LEU A 43 -3.71 8.96 -1.63
N SER A 44 -3.16 10.16 -1.85
CA SER A 44 -2.42 10.91 -0.82
C SER A 44 -3.32 11.31 0.34
N THR A 45 -4.58 11.67 0.07
CA THR A 45 -5.58 11.95 1.11
C THR A 45 -5.85 10.70 1.95
N LEU A 46 -6.05 9.53 1.32
CA LEU A 46 -6.22 8.27 2.05
C LEU A 46 -4.97 7.91 2.88
N ARG A 47 -3.77 8.11 2.33
CA ARG A 47 -2.50 7.91 3.05
C ARG A 47 -2.32 8.89 4.21
N ASN A 48 -2.86 10.10 4.12
CA ASN A 48 -2.82 11.06 5.23
C ASN A 48 -3.77 10.63 6.35
N LEU A 49 -4.97 10.12 6.03
CA LEU A 49 -5.89 9.53 7.01
C LEU A 49 -5.23 8.36 7.75
N SER A 50 -4.54 7.46 7.04
CA SER A 50 -3.88 6.29 7.63
C SER A 50 -2.69 6.60 8.55
N ARG A 51 -2.34 7.88 8.74
CA ARG A 51 -1.36 8.28 9.76
C ARG A 51 -1.94 8.25 11.17
N TYR A 52 -3.26 8.34 11.28
CA TYR A 52 -4.00 8.34 12.54
C TYR A 52 -4.63 6.95 12.74
N PRO A 53 -4.23 6.19 13.77
CA PRO A 53 -4.67 4.81 13.95
C PRO A 53 -6.19 4.65 13.95
N HIS A 54 -6.94 5.58 14.56
CA HIS A 54 -8.40 5.54 14.65
C HIS A 54 -9.13 5.73 13.30
N TYR A 55 -8.45 6.21 12.25
CA TYR A 55 -9.03 6.29 10.91
C TYR A 55 -8.67 5.08 10.03
N ILE A 56 -7.74 4.21 10.45
CA ILE A 56 -7.39 3.00 9.69
C ILE A 56 -8.60 2.06 9.59
N ASP A 57 -9.38 1.93 10.66
CA ASP A 57 -10.60 1.12 10.65
C ASP A 57 -11.63 1.63 9.66
N VAL A 58 -11.82 2.95 9.56
CA VAL A 58 -12.71 3.57 8.58
C VAL A 58 -12.27 3.26 7.15
N LEU A 59 -10.96 3.25 6.90
CA LEU A 59 -10.41 2.88 5.59
C LEU A 59 -10.68 1.40 5.28
N ILE A 60 -10.46 0.50 6.24
CA ILE A 60 -10.66 -0.95 6.06
C ILE A 60 -12.13 -1.29 5.84
N GLU A 61 -13.04 -0.66 6.59
CA GLU A 61 -14.48 -0.93 6.53
C GLU A 61 -15.17 -0.36 5.29
N SER A 62 -14.57 0.63 4.64
CA SER A 62 -15.12 1.17 3.40
C SER A 62 -15.19 0.10 2.30
N CYS A 63 -16.38 -0.05 1.70
CA CYS A 63 -16.65 -1.09 0.70
C CYS A 63 -15.62 -1.10 -0.45
N GLY A 64 -14.96 -2.25 -0.65
CA GLY A 64 -13.98 -2.47 -1.72
C GLY A 64 -12.67 -1.69 -1.58
N SER A 65 -12.40 -1.12 -0.41
CA SER A 65 -11.22 -0.28 -0.17
C SER A 65 -9.92 -1.06 -0.37
N LEU A 66 -9.81 -2.23 0.26
CA LEU A 66 -8.59 -3.05 0.21
C LEU A 66 -8.30 -3.52 -1.21
N GLU A 67 -9.30 -4.02 -1.94
CA GLU A 67 -9.19 -4.39 -3.34
C GLU A 67 -8.71 -3.21 -4.19
N THR A 68 -9.25 -2.01 -3.94
CA THR A 68 -8.91 -0.79 -4.66
C THR A 68 -7.44 -0.42 -4.41
N ILE A 69 -7.01 -0.38 -3.15
CA ILE A 69 -5.63 0.00 -2.79
C ILE A 69 -4.63 -1.01 -3.34
N VAL A 70 -4.91 -2.32 -3.21
CA VAL A 70 -4.06 -3.37 -3.78
C VAL A 70 -4.02 -3.24 -5.31
N SER A 71 -5.14 -2.96 -5.97
CA SER A 71 -5.16 -2.74 -7.42
C SER A 71 -4.25 -1.58 -7.83
N GLU A 72 -4.32 -0.45 -7.12
CA GLU A 72 -3.48 0.71 -7.38
C GLU A 72 -2.00 0.43 -7.09
N PHE A 73 -1.68 -0.27 -6.00
CA PHE A 73 -0.32 -0.71 -5.70
C PHE A 73 0.27 -1.57 -6.83
N LEU A 74 -0.51 -2.48 -7.41
CA LEU A 74 -0.03 -3.40 -8.44
C LEU A 74 0.12 -2.73 -9.81
N ARG A 75 -0.79 -1.81 -10.19
CA ARG A 75 -0.83 -1.23 -11.54
C ARG A 75 0.04 0.01 -11.71
N ASN A 76 0.34 0.74 -10.64
CA ASN A 76 1.15 1.96 -10.70
C ASN A 76 2.65 1.64 -10.84
N LYS A 77 3.39 2.51 -11.53
CA LYS A 77 4.84 2.37 -11.72
C LYS A 77 5.64 3.56 -11.17
N GLU A 78 4.96 4.65 -10.86
CA GLU A 78 5.56 5.92 -10.42
C GLU A 78 5.16 6.24 -8.98
N GLU A 79 4.99 7.52 -8.63
CA GLU A 79 4.73 7.95 -7.26
C GLU A 79 3.50 7.29 -6.63
N GLY A 80 2.43 7.08 -7.41
CA GLY A 80 1.23 6.37 -6.97
C GLY A 80 1.51 4.97 -6.39
N TYR A 81 2.57 4.29 -6.86
CA TYR A 81 3.00 3.00 -6.31
C TYR A 81 3.42 3.13 -4.85
N PHE A 82 4.24 4.15 -4.54
CA PHE A 82 4.78 4.35 -3.20
C PHE A 82 3.72 4.89 -2.25
N ILE A 83 2.81 5.73 -2.73
CA ILE A 83 1.67 6.20 -1.92
C ILE A 83 0.75 5.03 -1.54
N ALA A 84 0.44 4.14 -2.50
CA ALA A 84 -0.35 2.94 -2.23
C ALA A 84 0.40 1.95 -1.32
N SER A 85 1.72 1.82 -1.47
CA SER A 85 2.56 1.01 -0.59
C SER A 85 2.49 1.50 0.86
N ASP A 86 2.70 2.79 1.10
CA ASP A 86 2.64 3.39 2.44
C ASP A 86 1.28 3.15 3.10
N LEU A 87 0.20 3.28 2.31
CA LEU A 87 -1.17 3.03 2.78
C LEU A 87 -1.38 1.55 3.15
N LEU A 88 -0.94 0.60 2.31
CA LEU A 88 -1.02 -0.83 2.63
C LEU A 88 -0.21 -1.19 3.86
N LYS A 89 1.00 -0.65 4.00
CA LYS A 89 1.85 -0.89 5.18
C LYS A 89 1.13 -0.44 6.46
N LYS A 90 0.50 0.74 6.45
CA LYS A 90 -0.31 1.22 7.58
C LYS A 90 -1.54 0.35 7.85
N ILE A 91 -2.22 -0.13 6.81
CA ILE A 91 -3.35 -1.04 7.00
C ILE A 91 -2.90 -2.37 7.62
N PHE A 92 -1.76 -2.90 7.20
CA PHE A 92 -1.25 -4.19 7.70
C PHE A 92 -0.47 -4.11 9.01
N THR A 93 -0.32 -2.92 9.62
CA THR A 93 0.03 -2.85 11.05
C THR A 93 -1.16 -3.16 11.95
N GLU A 94 -2.39 -3.05 11.45
CA GLU A 94 -3.61 -3.36 12.20
C GLU A 94 -4.11 -4.78 11.87
N ASN A 95 -4.44 -5.56 12.91
CA ASN A 95 -4.90 -6.95 12.74
C ASN A 95 -6.11 -7.05 11.81
N LYS A 96 -7.03 -6.08 11.87
CA LYS A 96 -8.21 -6.03 11.01
C LYS A 96 -7.86 -5.96 9.52
N GLY A 97 -6.78 -5.26 9.16
CA GLY A 97 -6.28 -5.18 7.79
C GLY A 97 -5.71 -6.52 7.33
N VAL A 98 -4.97 -7.20 8.21
CA VAL A 98 -4.41 -8.53 7.95
C VAL A 98 -5.52 -9.59 7.82
N GLU A 99 -6.54 -9.54 8.68
CA GLU A 99 -7.72 -10.39 8.56
C GLU A 99 -8.49 -10.14 7.26
N ALA A 100 -8.65 -8.87 6.85
CA ALA A 100 -9.33 -8.52 5.62
C ALA A 100 -8.63 -9.10 4.38
N VAL A 101 -7.30 -8.99 4.27
CA VAL A 101 -6.56 -9.61 3.15
C VAL A 101 -6.58 -11.13 3.23
N ARG A 102 -6.57 -11.71 4.44
CA ARG A 102 -6.63 -13.17 4.64
C ARG A 102 -7.98 -13.76 4.19
N LYS A 103 -9.07 -13.03 4.36
CA LYS A 103 -10.40 -13.39 3.83
C LYS A 103 -10.45 -13.36 2.29
N SER A 104 -9.43 -12.81 1.63
CA SER A 104 -9.31 -12.77 0.18
C SER A 104 -8.02 -13.46 -0.33
N PRO A 105 -8.02 -14.79 -0.48
CA PRO A 105 -6.88 -15.53 -1.04
C PRO A 105 -6.44 -15.02 -2.41
N ALA A 106 -7.38 -14.48 -3.21
CA ALA A 106 -7.08 -13.91 -4.52
C ALA A 106 -6.19 -12.65 -4.41
N LEU A 107 -6.46 -11.75 -3.45
CA LEU A 107 -5.61 -10.57 -3.23
C LEU A 107 -4.23 -10.97 -2.72
N LEU A 108 -4.16 -11.91 -1.77
CA LEU A 108 -2.89 -12.39 -1.24
C LEU A 108 -2.03 -13.03 -2.35
N LYS A 109 -2.63 -13.86 -3.21
CA LYS A 109 -1.96 -14.43 -4.38
C LYS A 109 -1.41 -13.34 -5.31
N ARG A 110 -2.18 -12.28 -5.58
CA ARG A 110 -1.72 -11.16 -6.42
C ARG A 110 -0.51 -10.43 -5.82
N LEU A 111 -0.47 -10.24 -4.50
CA LEU A 111 0.67 -9.63 -3.81
C LEU A 111 1.93 -10.51 -3.92
N HIS A 112 1.79 -11.83 -3.74
CA HIS A 112 2.90 -12.78 -3.93
C HIS A 112 3.44 -12.75 -5.36
N ASN A 113 2.55 -12.86 -6.36
CA ASN A 113 2.93 -12.82 -7.77
C ASN A 113 3.69 -11.53 -8.12
N HIS A 114 3.32 -10.41 -7.51
CA HIS A 114 3.97 -9.13 -7.73
C HIS A 114 5.42 -9.09 -7.20
N VAL A 115 5.65 -9.66 -6.01
CA VAL A 115 7.01 -9.82 -5.47
C VAL A 115 7.85 -10.75 -6.35
N GLU A 116 7.28 -11.86 -6.83
CA GLU A 116 7.96 -12.77 -7.75
C GLU A 116 8.34 -12.09 -9.06
N GLU A 117 7.40 -11.33 -9.64
CA GLU A 117 7.64 -10.58 -10.86
C GLU A 117 8.75 -9.54 -10.70
N LEU A 118 8.69 -8.72 -9.65
CA LEU A 118 9.71 -7.72 -9.36
C LEU A 118 11.07 -8.35 -9.07
N SER A 119 11.09 -9.49 -8.36
CA SER A 119 12.32 -10.26 -8.10
C SER A 119 12.96 -10.77 -9.39
N ARG A 120 12.16 -11.29 -10.32
CA ARG A 120 12.62 -11.74 -11.64
C ARG A 120 13.16 -10.57 -12.46
N ARG A 121 12.47 -9.43 -12.47
CA ARG A 121 12.91 -8.20 -13.16
C ARG A 121 14.23 -7.68 -12.61
N ALA A 122 14.35 -7.57 -11.28
CA ALA A 122 15.60 -7.15 -10.62
C ALA A 122 16.78 -8.07 -10.97
N LYS A 123 16.56 -9.40 -11.01
CA LYS A 123 17.60 -10.37 -11.43
C LYS A 123 17.98 -10.19 -12.91
N ALA A 124 17.03 -9.93 -13.79
CA ALA A 124 17.29 -9.72 -15.22
C ALA A 124 18.08 -8.42 -15.45
N GLU A 125 17.71 -7.33 -14.79
CA GLU A 125 18.40 -6.03 -14.91
C GLU A 125 19.86 -6.11 -14.45
N LYS A 126 20.14 -6.85 -13.37
CA LYS A 126 21.51 -7.12 -12.89
C LYS A 126 22.39 -7.79 -13.95
N ARG A 127 21.81 -8.61 -14.83
CA ARG A 127 22.53 -9.30 -15.91
C ARG A 127 22.73 -8.40 -17.12
N THR A 128 21.75 -7.57 -17.48
CA THR A 128 21.76 -6.81 -18.73
C THR A 128 22.34 -5.41 -18.62
N LYS A 129 22.23 -4.74 -17.46
CA LYS A 129 22.63 -3.33 -17.28
C LYS A 129 23.22 -3.07 -15.88
N PRO A 130 24.45 -3.53 -15.60
CA PRO A 130 25.06 -3.42 -14.28
C PRO A 130 25.33 -1.97 -13.79
N HIS A 131 25.19 -0.95 -14.66
CA HIS A 131 25.51 0.46 -14.35
C HIS A 131 24.36 1.47 -14.59
N ALA A 132 23.17 1.06 -15.07
CA ALA A 132 22.02 1.97 -15.21
C ALA A 132 21.35 2.25 -13.85
N MET A 133 20.59 3.35 -13.69
CA MET A 133 19.82 3.67 -12.47
C MET A 133 18.97 2.46 -12.01
N LYS A 134 19.52 1.68 -11.07
CA LYS A 134 18.96 0.45 -10.49
C LYS A 134 17.77 0.71 -9.57
N GLU A 135 17.60 1.98 -9.20
CA GLU A 135 16.82 2.39 -8.05
C GLU A 135 15.31 2.10 -8.15
N PRO A 136 14.63 2.20 -9.32
CA PRO A 136 13.18 2.07 -9.34
C PRO A 136 12.69 0.65 -9.02
N VAL A 137 13.24 -0.38 -9.66
CA VAL A 137 12.76 -1.77 -9.49
C VAL A 137 13.16 -2.34 -8.14
N ASP A 138 14.41 -2.11 -7.70
CA ASP A 138 14.87 -2.57 -6.39
C ASP A 138 14.11 -1.88 -5.25
N LYS A 139 13.79 -0.59 -5.37
CA LYS A 139 12.96 0.12 -4.38
C LYS A 139 11.55 -0.46 -4.35
N ARG A 140 10.92 -0.66 -5.50
CA ARG A 140 9.57 -1.26 -5.57
C ARG A 140 9.52 -2.68 -5.02
N LEU A 141 10.57 -3.47 -5.23
CA LEU A 141 10.69 -4.81 -4.67
C LEU A 141 10.77 -4.77 -3.15
N ARG A 142 11.57 -3.86 -2.57
CA ARG A 142 11.65 -3.68 -1.11
C ARG A 142 10.28 -3.36 -0.51
N GLU A 143 9.56 -2.40 -1.09
CA GLU A 143 8.21 -2.04 -0.69
C GLU A 143 7.26 -3.26 -0.66
N ALA A 144 7.27 -4.05 -1.73
CA ALA A 144 6.38 -5.21 -1.86
C ALA A 144 6.73 -6.35 -0.89
N ILE A 145 8.03 -6.58 -0.63
CA ILE A 145 8.48 -7.55 0.36
C ILE A 145 8.03 -7.14 1.76
N GLU A 146 8.22 -5.87 2.13
CA GLU A 146 7.84 -5.36 3.44
C GLU A 146 6.34 -5.52 3.72
N ILE A 147 5.48 -5.29 2.72
CA ILE A 147 4.04 -5.56 2.81
C ILE A 147 3.76 -7.03 3.16
N LEU A 148 4.41 -7.98 2.47
CA LEU A 148 4.21 -9.40 2.77
C LEU A 148 4.77 -9.79 4.15
N GLU A 149 5.87 -9.17 4.59
CA GLU A 149 6.42 -9.42 5.92
C GLU A 149 5.50 -8.89 7.03
N LEU A 150 4.87 -7.72 6.85
CA LEU A 150 3.86 -7.21 7.80
C LEU A 150 2.69 -8.19 7.96
N ILE A 151 2.19 -8.73 6.84
CA ILE A 151 1.16 -9.77 6.86
C ILE A 151 1.65 -11.00 7.61
N LYS A 152 2.87 -11.49 7.35
CA LYS A 152 3.44 -12.68 8.04
C LYS A 152 3.66 -12.48 9.54
N VAL A 153 4.17 -11.32 9.95
CA VAL A 153 4.48 -11.02 11.36
C VAL A 153 3.21 -10.99 12.19
N SER A 154 2.15 -10.33 11.69
CA SER A 154 0.83 -10.31 12.34
C SER A 154 0.18 -11.71 12.39
N MET A 155 0.51 -12.60 11.45
CA MET A 155 0.03 -13.99 11.42
C MET A 155 0.66 -14.91 12.49
N GLY A 156 1.63 -14.43 13.27
CA GLY A 156 2.23 -15.18 14.36
C GLY A 156 3.16 -16.30 13.88
N ASN A 157 4.44 -15.97 13.67
CA ASN A 157 5.50 -16.97 13.81
C ASN A 157 6.36 -16.63 15.05
N PRO A 158 6.21 -17.34 16.19
CA PRO A 158 7.01 -17.12 17.39
C PRO A 158 8.51 -17.44 17.24
N THR A 159 8.96 -17.99 16.10
CA THR A 159 10.37 -18.40 15.92
C THR A 159 11.05 -17.66 14.78
N ARG A 160 11.55 -16.46 15.12
CA ARG A 160 12.85 -15.92 14.68
C ARG A 160 13.10 -14.56 15.35
N ARG A 161 13.08 -14.52 16.69
CA ARG A 161 14.06 -13.68 17.38
C ARG A 161 15.41 -14.32 17.06
N LEU A 162 16.06 -13.83 16.00
CA LEU A 162 17.46 -14.13 15.76
C LEU A 162 18.20 -13.80 17.05
N SER A 163 18.73 -14.84 17.69
CA SER A 163 19.80 -14.73 18.66
C SER A 163 20.90 -13.85 18.05
N MET A 164 21.00 -12.62 18.52
CA MET A 164 22.30 -12.01 18.70
C MET A 164 22.89 -12.74 19.92
N LYS A 165 23.67 -13.79 19.64
CA LYS A 165 24.64 -14.27 20.63
C LYS A 165 25.65 -13.15 20.85
N VAL A 166 25.95 -12.94 22.13
CA VAL A 166 27.02 -12.13 22.71
C VAL A 166 28.33 -12.34 21.96
#